data_AF-A0A962XS50-F1
#
_entry.id   AF-A0A962XS50-F1
#
_cell.length_a   1.000
_cell.length_b   1.000
_cell.length_c   1.000
_cell.angle_alpha   90.00
_cell.angle_beta   90.00
_cell.angle_gamma   90.00
#
_symmetry.space_group_name_H-M   'P 1'
#
loop_
_entity.id
_entity.type
_entity.pdbx_description
1 polymer ?
#
loop_
_entity_poly.entity_id
_entity_poly.type
_entity_poly.pdbx_seq_one_letter_code
_entity_poly.pdbx_strand_id
1 'polypeptide(L)'
;MIALSDYLVVGAILFSLSVAGIFLNRKNVILLLMCIELMLLAVNINFIGFSHFLGDTAGQVFVFFILTVAAAEAAIGLAILVVLFRSRHTINVADLDTLKG
;
A
#
# COMPACT_ATOMS: atom_id res chain seq x y z
N MET A 1 22.98 3.78 -18.77
CA MET A 1 21.91 2.77 -18.91
C MET A 1 21.39 2.49 -17.51
N ILE A 2 20.08 2.52 -17.30
CA ILE A 2 19.50 2.24 -15.97
C ILE A 2 19.66 0.75 -15.70
N ALA A 3 20.21 0.38 -14.55
CA ALA A 3 20.42 -1.01 -14.16
C ALA A 3 19.21 -1.53 -13.38
N LEU A 4 19.03 -2.85 -13.34
CA LEU A 4 17.98 -3.48 -12.52
C LEU A 4 18.10 -3.08 -11.04
N SER A 5 19.33 -2.91 -10.55
CA SER A 5 19.62 -2.42 -9.21
C SER A 5 18.94 -1.08 -8.90
N ASP A 6 18.84 -0.18 -9.88
CA ASP A 6 18.27 1.16 -9.67
C ASP A 6 16.76 1.07 -9.38
N TYR A 7 16.05 0.22 -10.12
CA TYR A 7 14.63 -0.07 -9.88
C TYR A 7 14.42 -0.72 -8.51
N LEU A 8 15.25 -1.71 -8.17
CA LEU A 8 15.16 -2.42 -6.89
C LEU A 8 15.44 -1.51 -5.70
N VAL A 9 16.42 -0.60 -5.82
CA VAL A 9 16.74 0.38 -4.77
C VAL A 9 15.58 1.35 -4.58
N VAL A 10 15.00 1.87 -5.66
CA VAL A 10 13.82 2.75 -5.57
C VAL A 10 12.64 2.01 -4.92
N GLY A 11 12.35 0.79 -5.36
CA GLY A 11 11.31 -0.05 -4.76
C GLY A 11 11.56 -0.30 -3.27
N ALA A 12 12.79 -0.63 -2.88
CA ALA A 12 13.17 -0.87 -1.49
C ALA A 12 13.04 0.39 -0.62
N ILE A 13 13.40 1.57 -1.14
CA ILE A 13 13.25 2.85 -0.44
C ILE A 13 11.76 3.15 -0.21
N LEU A 14 10.93 3.06 -1.25
CA LEU A 14 9.49 3.32 -1.16
C LEU A 14 8.78 2.32 -0.22
N PHE A 15 9.18 1.04 -0.28
CA PHE A 15 8.65 0.01 0.61
C PHE A 15 9.06 0.27 2.07
N SER A 16 10.32 0.65 2.31
CA SER A 16 10.78 0.97 3.66
C SER A 16 10.09 2.21 4.24
N LEU A 17 9.85 3.24 3.40
CA LEU A 17 9.12 4.44 3.80
C LEU A 17 7.64 4.17 4.12
N SER A 18 6.98 3.32 3.34
CA SER A 18 5.60 2.91 3.63
C SER A 18 5.50 2.13 4.94
N VAL A 19 6.39 1.19 5.19
CA VAL A 19 6.48 0.47 6.46
C VAL A 19 6.75 1.43 7.63
N ALA A 20 7.72 2.32 7.50
CA ALA A 20 8.00 3.32 8.53
C ALA A 20 6.78 4.23 8.78
N GLY A 21 6.07 4.63 7.73
CA GLY A 21 4.84 5.41 7.81
C GLY A 21 3.76 4.73 8.65
N ILE A 22 3.57 3.41 8.49
CA ILE A 22 2.63 2.61 9.29
C ILE A 22 2.96 2.68 10.78
N PHE A 23 4.23 2.48 11.14
CA PHE A 23 4.64 2.48 12.55
C PHE A 23 4.58 3.86 13.20
N LEU A 24 4.97 4.91 12.47
CA LEU A 24 5.02 6.27 12.98
C LEU A 24 3.62 6.87 13.14
N ASN A 25 2.71 6.60 12.19
CA ASN A 25 1.41 7.26 12.10
C ASN A 25 0.23 6.30 12.36
N ARG A 26 0.40 5.35 13.29
CA ARG A 26 -0.61 4.32 13.66
C ARG A 26 -1.97 4.84 14.16
N LYS A 27 -2.12 6.15 14.35
CA LYS A 27 -3.37 6.76 14.83
C LYS A 27 -4.32 7.11 13.70
N ASN A 28 -3.84 7.49 12.52
CA ASN A 28 -4.72 7.97 11.45
C ASN A 28 -4.99 6.86 10.42
N VAL A 29 -6.24 6.38 10.36
CA VAL A 29 -6.62 5.29 9.43
C VAL A 29 -6.38 5.67 7.97
N ILE A 30 -6.65 6.91 7.56
CA ILE A 30 -6.45 7.36 6.17
C ILE A 30 -4.97 7.25 5.80
N LEU A 31 -4.10 7.65 6.72
CA LEU A 31 -2.67 7.62 6.51
C LEU A 31 -2.15 6.17 6.44
N LEU A 32 -2.71 5.27 7.26
CA LEU A 32 -2.44 3.84 7.15
C LEU A 32 -2.84 3.27 5.78
N LEU A 33 -4.02 3.60 5.28
CA LEU A 33 -4.46 3.17 3.94
C LEU A 33 -3.51 3.68 2.85
N MET A 34 -3.11 4.96 2.90
CA MET A 34 -2.12 5.49 1.94
C MET A 34 -0.76 4.80 2.03
N CYS A 35 -0.30 4.42 3.23
CA CYS A 35 0.94 3.67 3.35
C CYS A 35 0.85 2.27 2.72
N ILE A 36 -0.30 1.60 2.83
CA ILE A 36 -0.53 0.30 2.17
C ILE A 36 -0.51 0.47 0.64
N GLU A 37 -1.18 1.49 0.11
CA GLU A 37 -1.14 1.81 -1.32
C GLU A 37 0.29 2.07 -1.82
N LEU A 38 1.08 2.84 -1.05
CA LEU A 38 2.48 3.10 -1.37
C LEU A 38 3.34 1.82 -1.34
N MET A 39 3.02 0.88 -0.46
CA MET A 39 3.68 -0.43 -0.39
C MET A 39 3.39 -1.26 -1.64
N LEU A 40 2.12 -1.33 -2.07
CA LEU A 40 1.72 -2.02 -3.30
C LEU A 40 2.33 -1.38 -4.54
N LEU A 41 2.45 -0.05 -4.58
CA LEU A 41 3.14 0.66 -5.66
C LEU A 41 4.62 0.28 -5.75
N ALA A 42 5.32 0.21 -4.61
CA ALA A 42 6.72 -0.18 -4.57
C ALA A 42 6.95 -1.60 -5.13
N VAL A 43 6.06 -2.53 -4.77
CA VAL A 43 6.07 -3.90 -5.30
C VAL A 43 5.84 -3.91 -6.81
N ASN A 44 4.89 -3.12 -7.32
CA ASN A 44 4.63 -2.99 -8.77
C ASN A 44 5.83 -2.48 -9.55
N ILE A 45 6.57 -1.49 -9.03
CA ILE A 45 7.80 -0.98 -9.67
C ILE A 45 8.82 -2.11 -9.84
N ASN A 46 9.01 -2.95 -8.82
CA ASN A 46 9.90 -4.09 -8.90
C ASN A 46 9.44 -5.12 -9.94
N PHE A 47 8.14 -5.43 -10.00
CA PHE A 47 7.59 -6.35 -11.01
C PHE A 47 7.81 -5.87 -12.44
N ILE A 48 7.59 -4.57 -12.70
CA ILE A 48 7.85 -3.97 -14.02
C ILE A 48 9.35 -4.01 -14.34
N GLY A 49 10.21 -3.72 -13.34
CA GLY A 49 11.65 -3.84 -13.47
C GLY A 49 12.05 -5.26 -13.90
N PHE A 50 11.66 -6.28 -13.13
CA PHE A 50 11.95 -7.67 -13.48
C PHE A 50 11.39 -8.07 -14.85
N SER A 51 10.15 -7.66 -15.18
CA SER A 51 9.56 -7.92 -16.50
C SER A 51 10.40 -7.38 -17.64
N HIS A 52 10.91 -6.14 -17.50
CA HIS A 52 11.75 -5.51 -18.52
C HIS A 52 13.10 -6.20 -18.68
N PHE A 53 13.79 -6.52 -17.58
CA PHE A 53 15.13 -7.10 -17.61
C PHE A 53 15.16 -8.60 -17.96
N LEU A 54 14.12 -9.36 -17.60
CA LEU A 54 13.98 -10.78 -17.98
C LEU A 54 13.31 -10.95 -19.35
N GLY A 55 12.70 -9.90 -19.91
CA GLY A 55 11.95 -9.99 -21.17
C GLY A 55 10.66 -10.81 -21.04
N ASP A 56 10.15 -10.97 -19.82
CA ASP A 56 8.95 -11.76 -19.52
C ASP A 56 7.75 -10.84 -19.25
N THR A 57 6.71 -10.96 -20.06
CA THR A 57 5.48 -10.17 -19.93
C THR A 57 4.63 -10.58 -18.72
N ALA A 58 4.90 -11.73 -18.08
CA ALA A 58 4.18 -12.15 -16.89
C ALA A 58 4.24 -11.12 -15.76
N GLY A 59 5.39 -10.44 -15.57
CA GLY A 59 5.52 -9.39 -14.55
C GLY A 59 4.59 -8.19 -14.79
N GLN A 60 4.37 -7.80 -16.05
CA GLN A 60 3.39 -6.77 -16.41
C GLN A 60 1.95 -7.23 -16.16
N VAL A 61 1.63 -8.50 -16.44
CA VAL A 61 0.30 -9.07 -16.16
C VAL A 61 0.01 -9.05 -14.66
N PHE A 62 0.98 -9.44 -13.83
CA PHE A 62 0.85 -9.38 -12.37
C PHE A 62 0.60 -7.96 -11.85
N VAL A 63 1.21 -6.95 -12.45
CA VAL A 63 0.99 -5.55 -12.08
C VAL A 63 -0.48 -5.15 -12.23
N PHE A 64 -1.13 -5.55 -13.32
CA PHE A 64 -2.57 -5.28 -13.50
C PHE A 64 -3.43 -5.97 -12.44
N PHE A 65 -3.09 -7.21 -12.06
CA PHE A 65 -3.78 -7.88 -10.95
C PHE A 65 -3.60 -7.13 -9.63
N ILE A 66 -2.38 -6.71 -9.29
CA ILE A 66 -2.11 -5.95 -8.07
C ILE A 66 -2.87 -4.61 -8.07
N LEU A 67 -2.88 -3.88 -9.19
CA LEU A 67 -3.64 -2.62 -9.30
C LEU A 67 -5.15 -2.84 -9.12
N THR A 68 -5.69 -3.95 -9.62
CA THR A 68 -7.10 -4.31 -9.44
C THR A 68 -7.42 -4.62 -7.98
N VAL A 69 -6.53 -5.37 -7.31
CA VAL A 69 -6.66 -5.68 -5.87
C VAL A 69 -6.54 -4.41 -5.03
N ALA A 70 -5.57 -3.54 -5.33
CA ALA A 70 -5.39 -2.26 -4.66
C ALA A 70 -6.64 -1.37 -4.79
N ALA A 71 -7.22 -1.27 -5.99
CA ALA A 71 -8.45 -0.51 -6.20
C ALA A 71 -9.63 -1.07 -5.39
N ALA A 72 -9.76 -2.40 -5.31
CA ALA A 72 -10.79 -3.05 -4.50
C ALA A 72 -10.56 -2.82 -3.00
N GLU A 73 -9.32 -2.94 -2.53
CA GLU A 73 -8.94 -2.68 -1.14
C GLU A 73 -9.23 -1.24 -0.74
N ALA A 74 -8.80 -0.25 -1.53
CA ALA A 74 -9.03 1.16 -1.27
C ALA A 74 -10.53 1.49 -1.18
N ALA A 75 -11.35 0.93 -2.08
CA ALA A 75 -12.80 1.12 -2.06
C ALA A 75 -13.43 0.55 -0.78
N ILE A 76 -13.04 -0.66 -0.37
CA ILE A 76 -13.54 -1.30 0.85
C ILE A 76 -13.04 -0.56 2.10
N GLY A 77 -11.76 -0.23 2.17
CA GLY A 77 -11.13 0.46 3.28
C GLY A 77 -11.76 1.83 3.53
N LEU A 78 -11.97 2.61 2.46
CA LEU A 78 -12.65 3.90 2.56
C LEU A 78 -14.13 3.76 2.94
N ALA A 79 -14.84 2.77 2.40
CA ALA A 79 -16.24 2.51 2.76
C ALA A 79 -16.38 2.20 4.26
N ILE A 80 -15.51 1.35 4.80
CA ILE A 80 -15.46 1.05 6.24
C ILE A 80 -15.15 2.32 7.02
N LEU A 81 -14.16 3.09 6.59
CA LEU A 81 -13.77 4.35 7.25
C LEU A 81 -14.92 5.35 7.32
N VAL A 82 -15.70 5.52 6.25
CA VAL A 82 -16.85 6.42 6.22
C VAL A 82 -17.93 5.99 7.21
N VAL A 83 -18.23 4.69 7.28
CA VAL A 83 -19.19 4.15 8.25
C VAL A 83 -18.70 4.35 9.69
N LEU A 84 -17.42 4.12 9.94
CA LEU A 84 -16.79 4.31 11.23
C LEU A 84 -16.82 5.77 11.69
N PHE A 85 -16.45 6.68 10.78
CA PHE A 85 -16.49 8.12 11.03
C PHE A 85 -17.90 8.61 11.31
N ARG A 86 -18.91 8.08 10.61
CA ARG A 86 -20.33 8.41 10.88
C ARG A 86 -20.78 7.96 12.27
N SER A 87 -20.23 6.86 12.79
CA SER A 87 -20.60 6.34 14.12
C SER A 87 -19.82 6.99 15.27
N ARG A 88 -18.57 7.38 15.05
CA ARG A 88 -17.64 7.77 16.13
C ARG A 88 -17.10 9.21 16.01
N HIS A 89 -17.34 9.90 14.88
CA HIS A 89 -16.82 11.23 14.56
C HIS A 89 -15.29 11.39 14.68
N THR A 90 -14.55 10.27 14.69
CA THR A 90 -13.08 10.24 14.80
C THR A 90 -12.52 9.26 13.78
N ILE A 91 -11.33 9.59 13.25
CA ILE A 91 -10.52 8.73 12.38
C ILE A 91 -9.35 8.08 13.14
N ASN A 92 -9.34 8.25 14.47
CA ASN A 92 -8.26 7.77 15.32
C ASN A 92 -8.45 6.28 15.66
N VAL A 93 -7.48 5.44 15.28
CA VAL A 93 -7.48 4.00 15.56
C VAL A 93 -7.49 3.70 17.05
N ALA A 94 -6.86 4.55 17.88
CA ALA A 94 -6.77 4.33 19.33
C ALA A 94 -8.13 4.38 20.04
N ASP A 95 -9.13 5.03 19.43
CA ASP A 95 -10.47 5.15 20.00
C ASP A 95 -11.33 3.89 19.72
N LEU A 96 -10.77 2.90 19.00
CA LEU A 96 -11.42 1.63 18.63
C LEU A 96 -11.16 0.49 19.64
N ASP A 97 -10.73 0.81 20.86
CA ASP A 97 -10.28 -0.15 21.88
C ASP A 97 -11.44 -0.73 22.75
N THR A 98 -12.61 -0.94 22.13
CA THR A 98 -13.84 -1.33 22.85
C THR A 98 -13.96 -2.82 23.17
N LEU A 99 -13.21 -3.67 22.47
CA LEU A 99 -13.15 -5.10 22.74
C LEU A 99 -11.85 -5.41 23.50
N LYS A 100 -11.96 -5.57 24.82
CA LYS A 100 -10.89 -6.03 25.70
C LYS A 100 -11.29 -7.37 26.29
N GLY A 101 -10.49 -8.39 26.04
CA GLY A 101 -10.54 -9.71 26.67
C GLY A 101 -9.37 -9.88 27.63
#